data_AF-A0A6P8BWQ1-F1
#
_entry.id   AF-A0A6P8BWQ1-F1
#
_cell.length_a   1.000
_cell.length_b   1.000
_cell.length_c   1.000
_cell.angle_alpha   90.00
_cell.angle_beta   90.00
_cell.angle_gamma   90.00
#
_symmetry.space_group_name_H-M   'P 1'
#
loop_
_entity.id
_entity.type
_entity.pdbx_description
1 polymer ?
#
loop_
_entity_poly.entity_id
_entity_poly.type
_entity_poly.pdbx_seq_one_letter_code
_entity_poly.pdbx_strand_id
1 'polypeptide(L)'
;MFEKYASSFILVSLFLLWNQGTVCVKADSVTVRIEPDYPGSSSFGIHCESADDDLGGHTIAQGSFYSFDFSPNVWGTTLFHCALDWQGRGVSFAIYDEKRDLISRCDKLCLWKVRPDGVVGFPENHKESSDLFFPWTR
;
A
#
# COMPACT_ATOMS: atom_id res chain seq x y z
N MET A 1 58.78 -9.64 -37.98
CA MET A 1 58.24 -8.45 -37.29
C MET A 1 56.96 -8.08 -38.03
N PHE A 2 55.80 -8.48 -37.53
CA PHE A 2 54.46 -7.91 -37.72
C PHE A 2 53.54 -8.65 -36.73
N GLU A 3 53.66 -8.19 -35.49
CA GLU A 3 52.64 -8.02 -34.46
C GLU A 3 51.41 -8.95 -34.38
N LYS A 4 51.42 -9.74 -33.30
CA LYS A 4 50.30 -10.50 -32.73
C LYS A 4 49.35 -9.57 -31.94
N TYR A 5 48.54 -8.75 -32.61
CA TYR A 5 47.59 -7.84 -31.92
C TYR A 5 46.12 -8.00 -32.33
N ALA A 6 45.73 -9.14 -32.90
CA ALA A 6 44.32 -9.38 -33.27
C ALA A 6 43.46 -10.04 -32.17
N SER A 7 44.03 -10.53 -31.06
CA SER A 7 43.28 -11.31 -30.05
C SER A 7 43.00 -10.61 -28.73
N SER A 8 43.50 -9.38 -28.50
CA SER A 8 43.31 -8.68 -27.23
C SER A 8 42.17 -7.66 -27.19
N PHE A 9 41.66 -7.21 -28.35
CA PHE A 9 40.60 -6.18 -28.36
C PHE A 9 39.17 -6.73 -28.20
N ILE A 10 38.93 -8.01 -28.53
CA ILE A 10 37.60 -8.63 -28.42
C ILE A 10 37.26 -9.00 -26.96
N LEU A 11 38.26 -9.26 -26.13
CA LEU A 11 38.06 -9.62 -24.72
C LEU A 11 37.79 -8.40 -23.82
N VAL A 12 38.33 -7.23 -24.19
CA VAL A 12 38.11 -5.98 -23.42
C VAL A 12 36.69 -5.43 -23.64
N SER A 13 36.11 -5.62 -24.82
CA SER A 13 34.75 -5.16 -25.14
C SER A 13 33.63 -5.98 -24.47
N LEU A 14 33.87 -7.26 -24.14
CA LEU A 14 32.90 -8.10 -23.41
C LEU A 14 32.86 -7.81 -21.90
N PHE A 15 33.95 -7.30 -21.31
CA PHE A 15 33.99 -6.92 -19.89
C PHE A 15 33.28 -5.58 -19.59
N LEU A 16 33.12 -4.71 -20.59
CA LEU A 16 32.46 -3.40 -20.42
C LEU A 16 30.92 -3.46 -20.41
N LEU A 17 30.33 -4.61 -20.74
CA LEU A 17 28.87 -4.81 -20.72
C LEU A 17 28.33 -5.34 -19.37
N TRP A 18 29.20 -5.59 -18.39
CA TRP A 18 28.82 -6.09 -17.06
C TRP A 18 28.85 -5.02 -15.96
N ASN A 19 28.51 -3.77 -16.31
CA ASN A 19 28.19 -2.75 -15.32
C ASN A 19 26.81 -2.13 -15.58
N GLN A 20 25.84 -2.95 -15.99
CA GLN A 20 24.44 -2.61 -15.85
C GLN A 20 24.05 -2.96 -14.42
N GLY A 21 24.55 -2.17 -13.45
CA GLY A 21 23.98 -2.18 -12.11
C GLY A 21 22.49 -1.96 -12.26
N THR A 22 21.67 -2.94 -11.90
CA THR A 22 20.23 -2.80 -11.91
C THR A 22 19.90 -1.63 -10.99
N VAL A 23 19.42 -0.52 -11.55
CA VAL A 23 18.84 0.55 -10.74
C VAL A 23 17.60 -0.05 -10.09
N CYS A 24 17.73 -0.49 -8.84
CA CYS A 24 16.58 -0.81 -8.02
C CYS A 24 16.00 0.54 -7.59
N VAL A 25 14.97 1.00 -8.31
CA VAL A 25 14.13 2.09 -7.79
C VAL A 25 13.44 1.50 -6.57
N LYS A 26 13.95 1.83 -5.38
CA LYS A 26 13.28 1.46 -4.14
C LYS A 26 11.99 2.26 -4.09
N ALA A 27 10.84 1.58 -4.18
CA ALA A 27 9.56 2.24 -4.01
C ALA A 27 9.52 2.85 -2.60
N ASP A 28 9.03 4.07 -2.49
CA ASP A 28 8.82 4.71 -1.19
C ASP A 28 7.81 3.89 -0.39
N SER A 29 8.05 3.80 0.93
CA SER A 29 7.17 3.05 1.83
C SER A 29 5.86 3.80 1.99
N VAL A 30 4.75 3.09 1.88
CA VAL A 30 3.39 3.60 2.11
C VAL A 30 2.87 3.01 3.41
N THR A 31 2.27 3.87 4.24
CA THR A 31 1.56 3.49 5.47
C THR A 31 0.06 3.56 5.22
N VAL A 32 -0.66 2.47 5.49
CA VAL A 32 -2.12 2.50 5.64
C VAL A 32 -2.44 2.66 7.11
N ARG A 33 -3.36 3.58 7.44
CA ARG A 33 -3.85 3.80 8.80
C ARG A 33 -5.37 3.91 8.81
N ILE A 34 -6.01 3.20 9.73
CA ILE A 34 -7.45 3.25 9.94
C ILE A 34 -7.78 3.43 11.43
N GLU A 35 -8.70 4.34 11.72
CA GLU A 35 -9.08 4.69 13.10
C GLU A 35 -10.59 4.90 13.27
N PRO A 36 -11.13 4.71 14.48
CA PRO A 36 -12.51 5.06 14.81
C PRO A 36 -12.79 6.57 14.68
N ASP A 37 -13.92 6.92 14.07
CA ASP A 37 -14.48 8.28 13.99
C ASP A 37 -15.96 8.26 14.35
N TYR A 38 -16.23 7.76 15.56
CA TYR A 38 -17.54 7.72 16.18
C TYR A 38 -17.37 7.88 17.70
N PRO A 39 -18.38 8.36 18.43
CA PRO A 39 -18.33 8.44 19.88
C PRO A 39 -18.58 7.07 20.54
N GLY A 40 -18.22 6.95 21.82
CA GLY A 40 -18.50 5.78 22.66
C GLY A 40 -17.30 4.87 22.87
N SER A 41 -17.54 3.59 23.18
CA SER A 41 -16.51 2.61 23.53
C SER A 41 -16.53 1.35 22.66
N SER A 42 -17.31 1.35 21.56
CA SER A 42 -17.36 0.19 20.66
C SER A 42 -16.07 0.03 19.86
N SER A 43 -15.69 -1.22 19.59
CA SER A 43 -14.61 -1.58 18.68
C SER A 43 -15.14 -2.10 17.36
N PHE A 44 -14.34 -2.01 16.30
CA PHE A 44 -14.56 -2.72 15.03
C PHE A 44 -13.49 -3.79 14.83
N GLY A 45 -13.83 -4.86 14.12
CA GLY A 45 -12.87 -5.84 13.62
C GLY A 45 -12.41 -5.46 12.22
N ILE A 46 -11.15 -5.76 11.92
CA ILE A 46 -10.54 -5.59 10.60
C ILE A 46 -9.66 -6.78 10.29
N HIS A 47 -9.81 -7.35 9.10
CA HIS A 47 -8.89 -8.34 8.55
C HIS A 47 -8.43 -7.83 7.19
N CYS A 48 -7.12 -7.84 6.94
CA CYS A 48 -6.53 -7.33 5.71
C CYS A 48 -5.59 -8.34 5.09
N GLU A 49 -5.59 -8.42 3.77
CA GLU A 49 -4.73 -9.30 2.99
C GLU A 49 -4.38 -8.68 1.63
N SER A 50 -3.26 -9.08 1.06
CA SER A 50 -2.89 -8.88 -0.34
C SER A 50 -2.86 -10.23 -1.06
N ALA A 51 -2.39 -10.25 -2.31
CA ALA A 51 -2.15 -11.51 -3.01
C ALA A 51 -1.03 -12.36 -2.37
N ASP A 52 -0.08 -11.71 -1.70
CA ASP A 52 1.15 -12.33 -1.20
C ASP A 52 1.19 -12.44 0.33
N ASP A 53 0.48 -11.58 1.05
CA ASP A 53 0.56 -11.42 2.51
C ASP A 53 -0.83 -11.35 3.16
N ASP A 54 -1.08 -12.22 4.14
CA ASP A 54 -2.22 -12.10 5.06
C ASP A 54 -1.76 -11.36 6.32
N LEU A 55 -2.34 -10.17 6.57
CA LEU A 55 -2.02 -9.32 7.73
C LEU A 55 -2.83 -9.70 8.98
N GLY A 56 -3.77 -10.63 8.85
CA GLY A 56 -4.58 -11.18 9.92
C GLY A 56 -5.70 -10.26 10.40
N GLY A 57 -6.44 -10.77 11.38
CA GLY A 57 -7.55 -10.07 12.03
C GLY A 57 -7.11 -9.28 13.27
N HIS A 58 -7.65 -8.07 13.43
CA HIS A 58 -7.39 -7.16 14.55
C HIS A 58 -8.70 -6.55 15.06
N THR A 59 -8.75 -6.22 16.36
CA THR A 59 -9.89 -5.51 16.98
C THR A 59 -9.45 -4.14 17.45
N ILE A 60 -10.08 -3.09 16.91
CA ILE A 60 -9.66 -1.70 17.13
C ILE A 60 -10.66 -0.99 18.01
N ALA A 61 -10.23 -0.66 19.22
CA ALA A 61 -11.02 0.07 20.19
C ALA A 61 -10.99 1.58 19.94
N GLN A 62 -11.98 2.29 20.49
CA GLN A 62 -12.01 3.75 20.49
C GLN A 62 -10.70 4.35 21.04
N GLY A 63 -10.18 5.38 20.36
CA GLY A 63 -8.94 6.05 20.75
C GLY A 63 -7.66 5.33 20.33
N SER A 64 -7.78 4.20 19.61
CA SER A 64 -6.67 3.48 18.99
C SER A 64 -6.76 3.54 17.46
N PHE A 65 -5.84 2.88 16.78
CA PHE A 65 -5.79 2.75 15.32
C PHE A 65 -5.11 1.44 14.93
N TYR A 66 -5.39 0.99 13.71
CA TYR A 66 -4.61 -0.05 13.04
C TYR A 66 -3.77 0.58 11.94
N SER A 67 -2.54 0.09 11.75
CA SER A 67 -1.69 0.51 10.65
C SER A 67 -0.73 -0.59 10.22
N PHE A 68 -0.34 -0.56 8.95
CA PHE A 68 0.72 -1.38 8.39
C PHE A 68 1.47 -0.60 7.31
N ASP A 69 2.74 -0.97 7.14
CA ASP A 69 3.65 -0.38 6.16
C ASP A 69 4.00 -1.42 5.09
N PHE A 70 4.12 -0.96 3.85
CA PHE A 70 4.57 -1.80 2.74
C PHE A 70 5.27 -0.95 1.67
N SER A 71 5.99 -1.60 0.77
CA SER A 71 6.55 -0.97 -0.43
C SER A 71 5.76 -1.45 -1.65
N PRO A 72 5.15 -0.54 -2.43
CA PRO A 72 4.49 -0.91 -3.68
C PRO A 72 5.43 -1.67 -4.61
N ASN A 73 4.90 -2.63 -5.36
CA ASN A 73 5.69 -3.41 -6.28
C ASN A 73 5.99 -2.61 -7.55
N VAL A 74 7.11 -2.90 -8.21
CA VAL A 74 7.55 -2.15 -9.39
C VAL A 74 6.63 -2.32 -10.61
N TRP A 75 5.64 -3.22 -10.54
CA TRP A 75 4.69 -3.49 -11.62
C TRP A 75 3.38 -2.68 -11.51
N GLY A 76 3.18 -1.90 -10.45
CA GLY A 76 1.98 -1.07 -10.33
C GLY A 76 0.71 -1.86 -9.98
N THR A 77 0.87 -2.96 -9.23
CA THR A 77 -0.21 -3.95 -9.00
C THR A 77 -0.46 -4.25 -7.52
N THR A 78 0.19 -3.55 -6.60
CA THR A 78 -0.01 -3.77 -5.16
C THR A 78 -1.45 -3.42 -4.77
N LEU A 79 -2.09 -4.37 -4.09
CA LEU A 79 -3.50 -4.30 -3.73
C LEU A 79 -3.68 -4.96 -2.35
N PHE A 80 -4.28 -4.22 -1.43
CA PHE A 80 -4.70 -4.75 -0.13
C PHE A 80 -6.23 -4.66 -0.02
N HIS A 81 -6.85 -5.81 0.19
CA HIS A 81 -8.26 -5.92 0.53
C HIS A 81 -8.43 -6.03 2.03
N CYS A 82 -9.43 -5.34 2.57
CA CYS A 82 -9.82 -5.52 3.96
C CYS A 82 -11.31 -5.81 4.08
N ALA A 83 -11.64 -6.66 5.04
CA ALA A 83 -12.98 -6.87 5.54
C ALA A 83 -13.08 -6.25 6.94
N LEU A 84 -14.09 -5.40 7.15
CA LEU A 84 -14.39 -4.82 8.45
C LEU A 84 -15.73 -5.35 8.94
N ASP A 85 -15.81 -5.57 10.25
CA ASP A 85 -17.05 -5.85 10.96
C ASP A 85 -17.26 -4.84 12.09
N TRP A 86 -18.49 -4.33 12.20
CA TRP A 86 -18.85 -3.42 13.26
C TRP A 86 -20.34 -3.53 13.60
N GLN A 87 -20.63 -3.95 14.82
CA GLN A 87 -22.00 -4.08 15.35
C GLN A 87 -22.93 -4.93 14.46
N GLY A 88 -22.42 -6.06 13.94
CA GLY A 88 -23.18 -6.97 13.09
C GLY A 88 -23.37 -6.49 11.65
N ARG A 89 -22.68 -5.42 11.24
CA ARG A 89 -22.58 -4.97 9.85
C ARG A 89 -21.18 -5.22 9.32
N GLY A 90 -21.07 -5.53 8.04
CA GLY A 90 -19.79 -5.81 7.38
C GLY A 90 -19.52 -4.83 6.24
N VAL A 91 -18.27 -4.72 5.81
CA VAL A 91 -17.93 -4.17 4.49
C VAL A 91 -16.57 -4.72 4.05
N SER A 92 -16.44 -5.06 2.77
CA SER A 92 -15.17 -5.47 2.17
C SER A 92 -14.81 -4.51 1.04
N PHE A 93 -13.58 -4.02 1.03
CA PHE A 93 -13.11 -3.05 0.06
C PHE A 93 -11.58 -3.09 -0.10
N ALA A 94 -11.07 -2.48 -1.16
CA ALA A 94 -9.63 -2.25 -1.33
C ALA A 94 -9.19 -1.06 -0.47
N ILE A 95 -8.52 -1.32 0.65
CA ILE A 95 -7.98 -0.28 1.53
C ILE A 95 -6.79 0.43 0.88
N TYR A 96 -6.08 -0.29 0.00
CA TYR A 96 -5.06 0.24 -0.88
C TYR A 96 -5.18 -0.40 -2.25
N ASP A 97 -5.26 0.41 -3.30
CA ASP A 97 -5.17 0.02 -4.70
C ASP A 97 -4.15 0.94 -5.37
N GLU A 98 -3.00 0.40 -5.78
CA GLU A 98 -1.90 1.20 -6.31
C GLU A 98 -2.32 2.11 -7.48
N LYS A 99 -3.21 1.65 -8.35
CA LYS A 99 -3.68 2.47 -9.49
C LYS A 99 -4.51 3.67 -9.06
N ARG A 100 -5.24 3.53 -7.95
CA ARG A 100 -6.04 4.60 -7.35
C ARG A 100 -5.21 5.50 -6.45
N ASP A 101 -4.31 4.91 -5.66
CA ASP A 101 -3.73 5.55 -4.49
C ASP A 101 -2.34 6.14 -4.71
N LEU A 102 -1.51 5.51 -5.57
CA LEU A 102 -0.09 5.88 -5.73
C LEU A 102 0.06 7.31 -6.27
N ILE A 103 -0.79 7.70 -7.22
CA ILE A 103 -0.72 9.04 -7.82
C ILE A 103 -1.66 9.95 -7.05
N SER A 104 -1.10 10.89 -6.30
CA SER A 104 -1.77 12.06 -5.70
C SER A 104 -2.72 11.83 -4.52
N ARG A 105 -3.03 10.58 -4.16
CA ARG A 105 -3.91 10.27 -3.02
C ARG A 105 -3.15 9.85 -1.77
N CYS A 106 -2.22 8.91 -1.87
CA CYS A 106 -1.40 8.43 -0.75
C CYS A 106 0.08 8.44 -1.14
N ASP A 107 0.77 9.56 -0.91
CA ASP A 107 2.21 9.65 -1.18
C ASP A 107 2.99 8.78 -0.17
N LYS A 108 2.64 8.91 1.11
CA LYS A 108 3.20 8.15 2.23
C LYS A 108 2.13 7.62 3.18
N LEU A 109 0.97 8.27 3.25
CA LEU A 109 -0.09 7.92 4.19
C LEU A 109 -1.45 7.81 3.50
N CYS A 110 -2.02 6.61 3.53
CA CYS A 110 -3.44 6.40 3.29
C CYS A 110 -4.21 6.45 4.60
N LEU A 111 -4.96 7.53 4.82
CA LEU A 111 -5.80 7.69 6.01
C LEU A 111 -7.23 7.23 5.75
N TRP A 112 -7.73 6.39 6.65
CA TRP A 112 -9.10 5.88 6.66
C TRP A 112 -9.74 6.09 8.02
N LYS A 113 -11.06 6.29 8.03
CA LYS A 113 -11.85 6.39 9.26
C LYS A 113 -13.09 5.52 9.19
N VAL A 114 -13.40 4.88 10.31
CA VAL A 114 -14.60 4.08 10.49
C VAL A 114 -15.67 4.96 11.14
N ARG A 115 -16.83 5.10 10.50
CA ARG A 115 -17.92 5.98 10.92
C ARG A 115 -19.26 5.22 11.08
N PRO A 116 -20.28 5.84 11.70
CA PRO A 116 -21.60 5.24 11.85
C PRO A 116 -22.27 4.79 10.54
N ASP A 117 -21.97 5.51 9.46
CA ASP A 117 -22.53 5.38 8.11
C ASP A 117 -21.68 4.50 7.18
N GLY A 118 -20.39 4.33 7.44
CA GLY A 118 -19.51 3.47 6.64
C GLY A 118 -18.04 3.70 6.94
N VAL A 119 -17.19 3.33 5.98
CA VAL A 119 -15.75 3.58 6.02
C VAL A 119 -15.42 4.66 5.00
N VAL A 120 -14.68 5.68 5.42
CA VAL A 120 -14.28 6.80 4.56
C VAL A 120 -12.76 6.85 4.39
N GLY A 121 -12.31 7.14 3.18
CA GLY A 121 -10.91 7.35 2.85
C GLY A 121 -10.62 8.81 2.58
N PHE A 122 -9.42 9.26 2.95
CA PHE A 122 -8.96 10.64 2.74
C PHE A 122 -7.67 10.67 1.91
N PRO A 123 -7.54 11.62 0.98
CA PRO A 123 -6.26 11.90 0.34
C PRO A 123 -5.32 12.59 1.33
N GLU A 124 -4.04 12.27 1.26
CA GLU A 124 -3.01 12.74 2.20
C GLU A 124 -2.92 14.28 2.27
N ASN A 125 -3.06 14.93 1.12
CA ASN A 125 -2.98 16.39 1.00
C ASN A 125 -4.26 17.12 1.43
N HIS A 126 -5.39 16.41 1.59
CA HIS A 126 -6.67 17.00 1.98
C HIS A 126 -7.43 16.14 3.00
N LYS A 127 -6.88 16.05 4.22
CA LYS A 127 -7.42 15.22 5.31
C LYS A 127 -8.80 15.65 5.85
N GLU A 128 -9.29 16.82 5.46
CA GLU A 128 -10.61 17.34 5.86
C GLU A 128 -11.74 16.91 4.90
N SER A 129 -11.42 16.42 3.70
CA SER A 129 -12.41 16.00 2.70
C SER A 129 -12.15 14.58 2.28
N SER A 130 -13.05 13.66 2.66
CA SER A 130 -13.01 12.29 2.18
C SER A 130 -13.29 12.22 0.68
N ASP A 131 -12.57 11.35 -0.02
CA ASP A 131 -12.72 11.10 -1.46
C ASP A 131 -13.30 9.71 -1.76
N LEU A 132 -13.27 8.82 -0.78
CA LEU A 132 -13.83 7.47 -0.86
C LEU A 132 -14.82 7.22 0.26
N PHE A 133 -15.88 6.48 -0.05
CA PHE A 133 -16.90 6.07 0.90
C PHE A 133 -17.42 4.67 0.60
N PHE A 134 -17.39 3.81 1.62
CA PHE A 134 -17.88 2.43 1.57
C PHE A 134 -18.95 2.25 2.65
N PRO A 135 -20.25 2.25 2.29
CA PRO A 135 -21.32 2.10 3.26
C PRO A 135 -21.34 0.68 3.83
N TRP A 136 -21.79 0.58 5.08
CA TRP A 136 -22.00 -0.71 5.72
C TRP A 136 -23.05 -1.58 5.00
N THR A 137 -22.78 -2.88 4.89
CA THR A 137 -23.75 -3.88 4.43
C THR A 137 -24.29 -4.69 5.62
N ARG A 138 -25.51 -5.23 5.45
CA ARG A 138 -26.17 -6.14 6.40
C ARG A 138 -26.04 -7.58 5.95
#